data_AF-A0A4V1CC70-F1
#
_entry.id   AF-A0A4V1CC70-F1
#
_cell.length_a   1.000
_cell.length_b   1.000
_cell.length_c   1.000
_cell.angle_alpha   90.00
_cell.angle_beta   90.00
_cell.angle_gamma   90.00
#
_symmetry.space_group_name_H-M   'P 1'
#
loop_
_entity.id
_entity.type
_entity.pdbx_description
1 polymer ?
#
loop_
_entity_poly.entity_id
_entity_poly.type
_entity_poly.pdbx_seq_one_letter_code
_entity_poly.pdbx_strand_id
1 'polypeptide(L)'
;MKKVILFVCVAVLSVNGFSQKKKSTTASALPKVDNLQVEIKKGNFQVTISEKGKTDDALVVKAVDASFAPTNCKLSSFTASGVKLYLLSWTELSQIKSVKKTEDRTTIYSVIYEITSKKQVYSNYQLTNHITEIVSLGGTAATETQEKMRREGFEFVLNPDGSIIQKNKTQQSAFVYDKDKMVFVPKKK
;
A
#
# COMPACT_ATOMS: atom_id res chain seq x y z
N MET A 1 9.38 63.65 12.70
CA MET A 1 9.37 62.61 11.64
C MET A 1 9.39 61.20 12.24
N LYS A 2 8.45 60.86 13.13
CA LYS A 2 8.36 59.53 13.79
C LYS A 2 7.47 58.52 13.04
N LYS A 3 6.90 58.91 11.89
CA LYS A 3 6.00 58.07 11.10
C LYS A 3 6.62 57.49 9.82
N VAL A 4 7.89 57.80 9.52
CA VAL A 4 8.59 57.28 8.33
C VAL A 4 9.25 55.92 8.59
N ILE A 5 9.56 55.61 9.86
CA ILE A 5 10.24 54.37 10.24
C ILE A 5 9.31 53.15 10.13
N LEU A 6 7.99 53.32 10.34
CA LEU A 6 7.04 52.22 10.31
C LEU A 6 6.78 51.70 8.87
N PHE A 7 7.00 52.53 7.85
CA PHE A 7 6.71 52.14 6.46
C PHE A 7 7.85 51.32 5.82
N VAL A 8 9.08 51.45 6.31
CA VAL A 8 10.23 50.68 5.82
C VAL A 8 10.25 49.25 6.40
N CYS A 9 9.76 49.05 7.62
CA CYS A 9 9.71 47.72 8.23
C CYS A 9 8.63 46.78 7.64
N VAL A 10 7.58 47.31 7.01
CA VAL A 10 6.50 46.49 6.43
C VAL A 10 6.83 46.02 5.00
N ALA A 11 7.75 46.69 4.31
CA ALA A 11 8.10 46.37 2.92
C ALA A 11 9.06 45.15 2.78
N VAL A 12 9.68 44.67 3.87
CA VAL A 12 10.66 43.57 3.83
C VAL A 12 10.02 42.19 4.08
N LEU A 13 8.71 42.12 4.38
CA LEU A 13 8.04 40.87 4.76
C LEU A 13 7.30 40.15 3.62
N SER A 14 7.31 40.69 2.39
CA SER A 14 6.50 40.18 1.27
C SER A 14 7.24 39.27 0.27
N VAL A 15 8.34 38.63 0.67
CA VAL A 15 9.00 37.57 -0.12
C VAL A 15 9.16 36.28 0.69
N ASN A 16 8.06 35.81 1.29
CA ASN A 16 7.89 34.38 1.49
C ASN A 16 7.23 33.82 0.23
N GLY A 17 8.04 33.61 -0.81
CA GLY A 17 7.61 32.78 -1.93
C GLY A 17 7.18 31.44 -1.36
N PHE A 18 5.90 31.10 -1.50
CA PHE A 18 5.40 29.75 -1.32
C PHE A 18 6.07 28.87 -2.38
N SER A 19 7.30 28.44 -2.09
CA SER A 19 7.91 27.32 -2.76
C SER A 19 7.09 26.11 -2.34
N GLN A 20 6.07 25.80 -3.14
CA GLN A 20 5.65 24.42 -3.27
C GLN A 20 6.88 23.67 -3.76
N LYS A 21 7.70 23.18 -2.81
CA LYS A 21 8.61 22.08 -3.10
C LYS A 21 7.70 21.01 -3.69
N LYS A 22 7.68 20.89 -5.02
CA LYS A 22 7.34 19.63 -5.67
C LYS A 22 8.11 18.61 -4.85
N LYS A 23 7.39 17.71 -4.18
CA LYS A 23 8.01 16.52 -3.61
C LYS A 23 8.79 15.95 -4.78
N SER A 24 10.11 16.13 -4.73
CA SER A 24 11.01 15.36 -5.55
C SER A 24 10.62 13.94 -5.23
N THR A 25 9.99 13.27 -6.19
CA THR A 25 9.77 11.84 -6.14
C THR A 25 11.15 11.23 -6.30
N THR A 26 11.95 11.31 -5.25
CA THR A 26 13.07 10.42 -5.06
C THR A 26 12.47 9.03 -5.24
N ALA A 27 12.98 8.25 -6.19
CA ALA A 27 12.58 6.86 -6.32
C ALA A 27 12.66 6.25 -4.91
N SER A 28 11.50 5.99 -4.32
CA SER A 28 11.40 5.51 -2.95
C SER A 28 12.13 4.17 -2.94
N ALA A 29 13.32 4.13 -2.35
CA ALA A 29 14.02 2.88 -2.14
C ALA A 29 13.04 1.91 -1.45
N LEU A 30 12.96 0.68 -1.95
CA LEU A 30 12.10 -0.34 -1.36
C LEU A 30 12.50 -0.58 0.10
N PRO A 31 11.53 -0.90 0.98
CA PRO A 31 11.76 -0.87 2.42
C PRO A 31 12.72 -1.97 2.87
N LYS A 32 13.44 -1.66 3.95
CA LYS A 32 14.32 -2.58 4.69
C LYS A 32 13.96 -2.54 6.17
N VAL A 33 13.95 -3.69 6.83
CA VAL A 33 13.82 -3.80 8.29
C VAL A 33 14.67 -4.96 8.77
N ASP A 34 15.38 -4.78 9.88
CA ASP A 34 16.31 -5.79 10.39
C ASP A 34 17.27 -6.27 9.28
N ASN A 35 17.30 -7.56 9.02
CA ASN A 35 18.08 -8.19 7.97
C ASN A 35 17.27 -8.49 6.69
N LEU A 36 16.06 -7.95 6.57
CA LEU A 36 15.15 -8.14 5.45
C LEU A 36 15.12 -6.92 4.54
N GLN A 37 15.14 -7.16 3.23
CA GLN A 37 15.03 -6.12 2.23
C GLN A 37 14.02 -6.52 1.16
N VAL A 38 13.08 -5.63 0.86
CA VAL A 38 12.16 -5.84 -0.26
C VAL A 38 12.87 -5.46 -1.55
N GLU A 39 12.82 -6.32 -2.55
CA GLU A 39 13.52 -6.14 -3.82
C GLU A 39 12.66 -6.61 -5.01
N ILE A 40 12.95 -6.03 -6.17
CA ILE A 40 12.54 -6.60 -7.46
C ILE A 40 13.80 -7.16 -8.10
N LYS A 41 13.92 -8.49 -8.20
CA LYS A 41 15.13 -9.16 -8.67
C LYS A 41 14.77 -10.37 -9.53
N LYS A 42 15.40 -10.49 -10.70
CA LYS A 42 15.20 -11.61 -11.65
C LYS A 42 13.71 -11.88 -11.97
N GLY A 43 12.90 -10.82 -12.13
CA GLY A 43 11.47 -10.95 -12.43
C GLY A 43 10.60 -11.35 -11.24
N ASN A 44 11.10 -11.26 -10.02
CA ASN A 44 10.34 -11.53 -8.80
C ASN A 44 10.29 -10.29 -7.91
N PHE A 45 9.11 -10.00 -7.36
CA PHE A 45 8.98 -9.18 -6.17
C PHE A 45 9.18 -10.08 -4.96
N GLN A 46 10.20 -9.80 -4.15
CA GLN A 46 10.67 -10.72 -3.11
C GLN A 46 11.14 -9.98 -1.86
N VAL A 47 11.16 -10.70 -0.74
CA VAL A 47 11.83 -10.27 0.51
C VAL A 47 13.14 -11.04 0.62
N THR A 48 14.25 -10.37 0.39
CA THR A 48 15.60 -10.93 0.51
C THR A 48 16.02 -10.92 1.99
N ILE A 49 16.56 -12.03 2.46
CA ILE A 49 17.07 -12.23 3.81
C ILE A 49 18.60 -12.19 3.73
N SER A 50 19.21 -11.30 4.51
CA SER A 50 20.67 -11.18 4.56
C SER A 50 21.21 -11.76 5.87
N GLU A 51 22.30 -12.52 5.80
CA GLU A 51 23.07 -12.92 6.98
C GLU A 51 24.52 -12.49 6.80
N LYS A 52 25.10 -11.85 7.82
CA LYS A 52 26.51 -11.40 7.81
C LYS A 52 26.91 -10.58 6.57
N GLY A 53 25.97 -9.81 6.02
CA GLY A 53 26.19 -8.94 4.85
C GLY A 53 26.13 -9.65 3.48
N LYS A 54 25.76 -10.93 3.42
CA LYS A 54 25.49 -11.65 2.17
C LYS A 54 24.01 -12.00 2.07
N THR A 55 23.46 -11.99 0.86
CA THR A 55 22.14 -12.56 0.58
C THR A 55 22.20 -14.04 0.88
N ASP A 56 21.46 -14.47 1.90
CA ASP A 56 21.38 -15.87 2.33
C ASP A 56 20.18 -16.56 1.66
N ASP A 57 19.03 -15.88 1.64
CA ASP A 57 17.80 -16.44 1.09
C ASP A 57 16.81 -15.37 0.60
N ALA A 58 15.70 -15.78 -0.01
CA ALA A 58 14.61 -14.90 -0.40
C ALA A 58 13.23 -15.58 -0.31
N LEU A 59 12.24 -14.82 0.17
CA LEU A 59 10.82 -15.18 0.09
C LEU A 59 10.23 -14.51 -1.16
N VAL A 60 9.88 -15.30 -2.17
CA VAL A 60 9.22 -14.78 -3.37
C VAL A 60 7.78 -14.43 -3.03
N VAL A 61 7.41 -13.16 -3.18
CA VAL A 61 6.05 -12.66 -2.96
C VAL A 61 5.19 -12.96 -4.19
N LYS A 62 5.70 -12.61 -5.38
CA LYS A 62 5.09 -12.92 -6.68
C LYS A 62 6.09 -12.71 -7.82
N ALA A 63 5.85 -13.38 -8.94
CA ALA A 63 6.48 -13.03 -10.21
C ALA A 63 5.92 -11.70 -10.74
N VAL A 64 6.78 -10.91 -11.38
CA VAL A 64 6.49 -9.57 -11.88
C VAL A 64 7.22 -9.29 -13.20
N ASP A 65 6.61 -8.47 -14.04
CA ASP A 65 7.24 -7.97 -15.26
C ASP A 65 8.00 -6.66 -15.00
N ALA A 66 8.62 -6.12 -16.06
CA ALA A 66 9.41 -4.89 -15.99
C ALA A 66 8.58 -3.62 -15.72
N SER A 67 7.26 -3.66 -15.93
CA SER A 67 6.34 -2.55 -15.67
C SER A 67 5.84 -2.51 -14.22
N PHE A 68 6.12 -3.55 -13.43
CA PHE A 68 5.73 -3.61 -12.03
C PHE A 68 6.43 -2.53 -11.20
N ALA A 69 5.64 -1.54 -10.79
CA ALA A 69 6.08 -0.42 -9.98
C ALA A 69 5.17 -0.30 -8.74
N PRO A 70 5.42 -1.08 -7.66
CA PRO A 70 4.62 -1.00 -6.46
C PRO A 70 4.84 0.35 -5.78
N THR A 71 3.74 0.93 -5.28
CA THR A 71 3.77 2.17 -4.51
C THR A 71 3.43 1.90 -3.06
N ASN A 72 3.74 2.85 -2.16
CA ASN A 72 3.46 2.73 -0.73
C ASN A 72 3.96 1.43 -0.11
N CYS A 73 5.09 0.90 -0.59
CA CYS A 73 5.66 -0.34 -0.08
C CYS A 73 6.21 -0.11 1.33
N LYS A 74 5.74 -0.92 2.30
CA LYS A 74 6.16 -0.86 3.70
C LYS A 74 6.44 -2.26 4.21
N LEU A 75 7.55 -2.41 4.93
CA LEU A 75 7.90 -3.62 5.66
C LEU A 75 8.12 -3.25 7.12
N SER A 76 7.45 -3.93 8.03
CA SER A 76 7.51 -3.66 9.48
C SER A 76 7.48 -4.95 10.26
N SER A 77 8.16 -4.99 11.40
CA SER A 77 8.09 -6.10 12.35
C SER A 77 7.06 -5.81 13.44
N PHE A 78 6.46 -6.88 13.96
CA PHE A 78 5.55 -6.83 15.10
C PHE A 78 5.60 -8.15 15.86
N THR A 79 4.98 -8.19 17.04
CA THR A 79 4.91 -9.41 17.85
C THR A 79 3.46 -9.86 17.99
N ALA A 80 3.21 -11.15 17.78
CA ALA A 80 1.92 -11.78 18.03
C ALA A 80 2.15 -13.11 18.74
N SER A 81 1.43 -13.38 19.84
CA SER A 81 1.59 -14.61 20.62
C SER A 81 3.05 -14.92 21.02
N GLY A 82 3.86 -13.88 21.27
CA GLY A 82 5.28 -13.98 21.60
C GLY A 82 6.23 -14.26 20.42
N VAL A 83 5.71 -14.37 19.18
CA VAL A 83 6.50 -14.61 17.97
C VAL A 83 6.68 -13.30 17.20
N LYS A 84 7.91 -13.02 16.76
CA LYS A 84 8.21 -11.88 15.89
C LYS A 84 7.81 -12.21 14.46
N LEU A 85 6.90 -11.43 13.91
CA LEU A 85 6.37 -11.55 12.54
C LEU A 85 6.67 -10.27 11.76
N TYR A 86 6.53 -10.34 10.44
CA TYR A 86 6.79 -9.22 9.54
C TYR A 86 5.63 -8.99 8.60
N LEU A 87 5.11 -7.77 8.60
CA LEU A 87 4.05 -7.32 7.70
C LEU A 87 4.66 -6.57 6.51
N LEU A 88 4.48 -7.13 5.32
CA LEU A 88 4.73 -6.47 4.04
C LEU A 88 3.40 -5.94 3.51
N SER A 89 3.37 -4.66 3.12
CA SER A 89 2.24 -4.06 2.41
C SER A 89 2.74 -3.26 1.21
N TRP A 90 1.94 -3.24 0.14
CA TRP A 90 2.22 -2.45 -1.06
C TRP A 90 0.93 -2.15 -1.81
N THR A 91 0.99 -1.16 -2.69
CA THR A 91 -0.11 -0.75 -3.56
C THR A 91 0.26 -1.02 -5.01
N GLU A 92 -0.61 -1.73 -5.72
CA GLU A 92 -0.55 -1.92 -7.17
C GLU A 92 -1.61 -1.02 -7.83
N LEU A 93 -1.18 -0.28 -8.85
CA LEU A 93 -2.06 0.51 -9.70
C LEU A 93 -2.15 -0.19 -11.06
N SER A 94 -3.35 -0.35 -11.59
CA SER A 94 -3.55 -0.83 -12.96
C SER A 94 -4.70 -0.09 -13.62
N GLN A 95 -4.60 0.09 -14.92
CA GLN A 95 -5.62 0.76 -15.73
C GLN A 95 -6.04 -0.16 -16.87
N ILE A 96 -7.34 -0.32 -17.05
CA ILE A 96 -7.92 -0.96 -18.23
C ILE A 96 -8.68 0.12 -18.98
N LYS A 97 -8.28 0.40 -20.22
CA LYS A 97 -8.88 1.44 -21.03
C LYS A 97 -9.39 0.89 -22.35
N SER A 98 -10.62 1.28 -22.68
CA SER A 98 -11.30 1.06 -23.94
C SER A 98 -11.92 2.37 -24.40
N VAL A 99 -12.46 2.41 -25.62
CA VAL A 99 -13.09 3.62 -26.17
C VAL A 99 -14.25 4.12 -25.30
N LYS A 100 -15.06 3.20 -24.75
CA LYS A 100 -16.27 3.56 -23.97
C LYS A 100 -16.09 3.46 -22.47
N LYS A 101 -14.96 2.96 -21.99
CA LYS A 101 -14.81 2.62 -20.57
C LYS A 101 -13.36 2.67 -20.12
N THR A 102 -13.14 3.29 -18.98
CA THR A 102 -11.87 3.29 -18.24
C THR A 102 -12.11 2.69 -16.86
N GLU A 103 -11.24 1.79 -16.43
CA GLU A 103 -11.20 1.24 -15.07
C GLU A 103 -9.83 1.51 -14.45
N ASP A 104 -9.79 2.37 -13.44
CA ASP A 104 -8.61 2.63 -12.63
C ASP A 104 -8.68 1.81 -11.33
N ARG A 105 -7.80 0.82 -11.23
CA ARG A 105 -7.77 -0.12 -10.11
C ARG A 105 -6.61 0.18 -9.19
N THR A 106 -6.92 0.38 -7.92
CA THR A 106 -5.95 0.48 -6.82
C THR A 106 -6.11 -0.72 -5.91
N THR A 107 -5.11 -1.60 -5.88
CA THR A 107 -5.10 -2.78 -5.02
C THR A 107 -4.06 -2.63 -3.93
N ILE A 108 -4.47 -2.72 -2.67
CA ILE A 108 -3.58 -2.74 -1.51
C ILE A 108 -3.44 -4.18 -1.06
N TYR A 109 -2.21 -4.67 -0.97
CA TYR A 109 -1.89 -5.99 -0.45
C TYR A 109 -1.30 -5.88 0.96
N SER A 110 -1.56 -6.89 1.78
CA SER A 110 -0.99 -7.03 3.12
C SER A 110 -0.69 -8.50 3.35
N VAL A 111 0.58 -8.83 3.57
CA VAL A 111 1.07 -10.19 3.71
C VAL A 111 1.95 -10.28 4.95
N ILE A 112 1.74 -11.31 5.75
CA ILE A 112 2.49 -11.52 6.99
C ILE A 112 3.36 -12.76 6.83
N TYR A 113 4.64 -12.60 7.17
CA TYR A 113 5.63 -13.67 7.15
C TYR A 113 6.14 -13.97 8.56
N GLU A 114 6.35 -15.26 8.80
CA GLU A 114 7.23 -15.76 9.84
C GLU A 114 8.56 -16.16 9.17
N ILE A 115 9.61 -15.38 9.42
CA ILE A 115 10.87 -15.49 8.68
C ILE A 115 11.65 -16.74 9.07
N THR A 116 11.61 -17.13 10.34
CA THR A 116 12.35 -18.30 10.84
C THR A 116 11.90 -19.58 10.15
N SER A 117 10.59 -19.80 10.01
CA SER A 117 10.02 -20.93 9.25
C SER A 117 9.87 -20.67 7.75
N LYS A 118 10.25 -19.47 7.27
CA LYS A 118 10.12 -19.03 5.87
C LYS A 118 8.68 -19.17 5.33
N LYS A 119 7.70 -18.93 6.21
CA LYS A 119 6.28 -19.19 5.91
C LYS A 119 5.50 -17.89 5.77
N GLN A 120 4.68 -17.82 4.72
CA GLN A 120 3.57 -16.86 4.66
C GLN A 120 2.46 -17.36 5.59
N VAL A 121 2.19 -16.63 6.66
CA VAL A 121 1.19 -17.02 7.68
C VAL A 121 -0.16 -16.35 7.48
N TYR A 122 -0.21 -15.32 6.63
CA TYR A 122 -1.44 -14.61 6.28
C TYR A 122 -1.30 -13.78 5.01
N SER A 123 -2.41 -13.59 4.28
CA SER A 123 -2.52 -12.62 3.18
C SER A 123 -3.90 -11.98 3.12
N ASN A 124 -3.94 -10.74 2.66
CA ASN A 124 -5.15 -9.98 2.41
C ASN A 124 -4.96 -9.02 1.23
N TYR A 125 -6.05 -8.69 0.54
CA TYR A 125 -6.09 -7.59 -0.40
C TYR A 125 -7.34 -6.73 -0.23
N GLN A 126 -7.23 -5.46 -0.62
CA GLN A 126 -8.33 -4.51 -0.77
C GLN A 126 -8.23 -3.87 -2.14
N LEU A 127 -9.27 -4.01 -2.96
CA LEU A 127 -9.34 -3.39 -4.28
C LEU A 127 -10.35 -2.25 -4.27
N THR A 128 -9.95 -1.11 -4.82
CA THR A 128 -10.86 -0.04 -5.22
C THR A 128 -10.76 0.14 -6.73
N ASN A 129 -11.88 -0.01 -7.43
CA ASN A 129 -11.98 0.17 -8.87
C ASN A 129 -12.86 1.40 -9.17
N HIS A 130 -12.25 2.44 -9.72
CA HIS A 130 -12.92 3.61 -10.23
C HIS A 130 -13.23 3.42 -11.71
N ILE A 131 -14.51 3.36 -12.05
CA ILE A 131 -14.98 3.06 -13.39
C ILE A 131 -15.64 4.30 -13.97
N THR A 132 -15.18 4.75 -15.13
CA THR A 132 -15.80 5.79 -15.92
C THR A 132 -16.27 5.18 -17.24
N GLU A 133 -17.55 5.33 -17.56
CA GLU A 133 -18.17 4.69 -18.73
C GLU A 133 -19.03 5.68 -19.53
N ILE A 134 -18.91 5.63 -20.85
CA ILE A 134 -19.75 6.36 -21.78
C ILE A 134 -20.95 5.48 -22.14
N VAL A 135 -22.13 5.90 -21.71
CA VAL A 135 -23.39 5.19 -21.89
C VAL A 135 -24.25 5.93 -22.93
N SER A 136 -24.90 5.20 -23.83
CA SER A 136 -25.86 5.78 -24.77
C SER A 136 -27.22 5.94 -24.10
N LEU A 137 -27.84 7.10 -24.31
CA LEU A 137 -29.15 7.43 -23.72
C LEU A 137 -30.35 6.84 -24.49
N GLY A 138 -30.10 6.15 -25.60
CA GLY A 138 -31.12 5.58 -26.46
C GLY A 138 -31.86 6.63 -27.32
N GLY A 139 -32.47 6.18 -28.42
CA GLY A 139 -33.31 7.00 -29.31
C GLY A 139 -32.59 8.08 -30.14
N THR A 140 -31.35 8.44 -29.80
CA THR A 140 -30.53 9.45 -30.48
C THR A 140 -29.04 9.10 -30.39
N ALA A 141 -28.17 9.92 -31.00
CA ALA A 141 -26.70 9.84 -30.82
C ALA A 141 -26.21 10.39 -29.46
N ALA A 142 -27.11 10.77 -28.56
CA ALA A 142 -26.74 11.31 -27.26
C ALA A 142 -26.09 10.25 -26.36
N THR A 143 -25.05 10.68 -25.66
CA THR A 143 -24.32 9.88 -24.66
C THR A 143 -24.17 10.66 -23.38
N GLU A 144 -23.95 9.94 -22.28
CA GLU A 144 -23.54 10.50 -21.00
C GLU A 144 -22.33 9.75 -20.44
N THR A 145 -21.60 10.40 -19.56
CA THR A 145 -20.51 9.78 -18.80
C THR A 145 -21.02 9.43 -17.41
N GLN A 146 -20.93 8.15 -17.06
CA GLN A 146 -21.26 7.65 -15.73
C GLN A 146 -19.98 7.27 -14.97
N GLU A 147 -19.98 7.53 -13.67
CA GLU A 147 -18.91 7.13 -12.76
C GLU A 147 -19.43 6.13 -11.73
N LYS A 148 -18.63 5.10 -11.45
CA LYS A 148 -18.94 4.07 -10.45
C LYS A 148 -17.71 3.67 -9.68
N MET A 149 -17.83 3.65 -8.35
CA MET A 149 -16.82 3.08 -7.46
C MET A 149 -17.21 1.68 -7.03
N ARG A 150 -16.38 0.68 -7.34
CA ARG A 150 -16.51 -0.68 -6.81
C ARG A 150 -15.39 -0.96 -5.82
N ARG A 151 -15.70 -1.66 -4.74
CA ARG A 151 -14.74 -2.05 -3.71
C ARG A 151 -14.86 -3.54 -3.46
N GLU A 152 -13.73 -4.22 -3.39
CA GLU A 152 -13.64 -5.67 -3.21
C GLU A 152 -12.55 -5.99 -2.17
N GLY A 153 -12.59 -7.20 -1.63
CA GLY A 153 -11.70 -7.62 -0.54
C GLY A 153 -12.03 -6.92 0.79
N PHE A 154 -11.03 -6.86 1.66
CA PHE A 154 -11.18 -6.32 3.01
C PHE A 154 -10.07 -5.33 3.32
N GLU A 155 -10.40 -4.23 3.98
CA GLU A 155 -9.42 -3.38 4.60
C GLU A 155 -8.74 -4.15 5.75
N PHE A 156 -7.41 -4.12 5.76
CA PHE A 156 -6.59 -4.78 6.76
C PHE A 156 -6.16 -3.80 7.85
N VAL A 157 -6.32 -4.20 9.11
CA VAL A 157 -5.85 -3.45 10.27
C VAL A 157 -5.04 -4.41 11.14
N LEU A 158 -3.79 -4.04 11.44
CA LEU A 158 -2.96 -4.69 12.45
C LEU A 158 -3.11 -3.95 13.77
N ASN A 159 -3.53 -4.65 14.82
CA ASN A 159 -3.66 -4.09 16.16
C ASN A 159 -2.33 -4.15 16.91
N PRO A 160 -2.13 -3.32 17.95
CA PRO A 160 -0.91 -3.33 18.76
C PRO A 160 -0.62 -4.67 19.46
N ASP A 161 -1.64 -5.48 19.74
CA ASP A 161 -1.51 -6.81 20.34
C ASP A 161 -1.11 -7.90 19.33
N GLY A 162 -0.91 -7.54 18.06
CA GLY A 162 -0.58 -8.45 16.97
C GLY A 162 -1.79 -9.20 16.39
N SER A 163 -3.00 -8.96 16.88
CA SER A 163 -4.22 -9.43 16.22
C SER A 163 -4.52 -8.60 14.97
N ILE A 164 -5.32 -9.15 14.06
CA ILE A 164 -5.68 -8.48 12.82
C ILE A 164 -7.20 -8.36 12.69
N ILE A 165 -7.64 -7.28 12.06
CA ILE A 165 -9.04 -7.07 11.70
C ILE A 165 -9.11 -6.93 10.17
N GLN A 166 -10.06 -7.65 9.59
CA GLN A 166 -10.54 -7.42 8.24
C GLN A 166 -11.90 -6.75 8.31
N LYS A 167 -12.09 -5.64 7.59
CA LYS A 167 -13.40 -5.01 7.48
C LYS A 167 -13.74 -4.65 6.04
N ASN A 168 -15.01 -4.80 5.70
CA ASN A 168 -15.62 -4.18 4.53
C ASN A 168 -16.91 -3.49 4.97
N LYS A 169 -17.77 -3.10 4.03
CA LYS A 169 -19.00 -2.36 4.36
C LYS A 169 -20.00 -3.16 5.21
N THR A 170 -20.00 -4.49 5.12
CA THR A 170 -21.04 -5.35 5.69
C THR A 170 -20.51 -6.34 6.71
N GLN A 171 -19.20 -6.55 6.76
CA GLN A 171 -18.57 -7.61 7.53
C GLN A 171 -17.32 -7.09 8.24
N GLN A 172 -17.11 -7.59 9.44
CA GLN A 172 -15.87 -7.42 10.20
C GLN A 172 -15.48 -8.75 10.83
N SER A 173 -14.23 -9.17 10.60
CA SER A 173 -13.65 -10.40 11.13
C SER A 173 -12.37 -10.06 11.89
N ALA A 174 -12.16 -10.68 13.04
CA ALA A 174 -10.94 -10.57 13.82
C ALA A 174 -10.19 -11.90 13.81
N PHE A 175 -8.87 -11.85 13.74
CA PHE A 175 -8.02 -13.04 13.76
C PHE A 175 -6.86 -12.86 14.74
N VAL A 176 -6.41 -13.98 15.29
CA VAL A 176 -5.27 -14.07 16.20
C VAL A 176 -4.26 -15.06 15.65
N TYR A 177 -2.98 -14.83 15.92
CA TYR A 177 -1.93 -15.73 15.46
C TYR A 177 -1.86 -16.99 16.34
N ASP A 178 -2.11 -18.15 15.72
CA ASP A 178 -1.86 -19.47 16.30
C ASP A 178 -0.43 -19.87 15.99
N LYS A 179 0.45 -19.80 17.00
CA LYS A 179 1.88 -20.07 16.84
C LYS A 179 2.18 -21.54 16.54
N ASP A 180 1.33 -22.46 16.98
CA ASP A 180 1.54 -23.90 16.83
C ASP A 180 1.17 -24.32 15.40
N LYS A 181 0.14 -23.69 14.82
CA LYS A 181 -0.27 -23.90 13.42
C LYS A 181 0.42 -22.96 12.43
N MET A 182 1.12 -21.94 12.93
CA MET A 182 1.74 -20.87 12.15
C MET A 182 0.76 -20.26 11.14
N VAL A 183 -0.40 -19.81 11.61
CA VAL A 183 -1.47 -19.22 10.79
C VAL A 183 -2.34 -18.31 11.63
N PHE A 184 -2.92 -17.29 11.01
CA PHE A 184 -3.96 -16.48 11.66
C PHE A 184 -5.30 -17.22 11.61
N VAL A 185 -5.90 -17.42 12.77
CA VAL A 185 -7.20 -18.10 12.93
C VAL A 185 -8.26 -17.11 13.42
N PRO A 186 -9.54 -17.30 13.07
CA PRO A 186 -10.61 -16.45 13.59
C PRO A 186 -10.57 -16.38 15.11
N LYS A 187 -10.64 -15.16 15.66
CA LYS A 187 -10.71 -14.92 17.09
C LYS A 187 -12.03 -15.51 17.61
N LYS A 188 -11.93 -16.51 18.49
CA LYS A 188 -13.11 -17.06 19.16
C LYS A 188 -13.78 -15.93 19.96
N LYS A 189 -15.10 -15.86 19.85
CA LYS A 189 -15.92 -14.95 20.66
C LYS A 189 -15.91 -15.40 22.11
#